data_AF-A0A6V8K416-F1
#
_entry.id   AF-A0A6V8K416-F1
#
_cell.length_a   1.000
_cell.length_b   1.000
_cell.length_c   1.000
_cell.angle_alpha   90.00
_cell.angle_beta   90.00
_cell.angle_gamma   90.00
#
_symmetry.space_group_name_H-M   'P 1'
#
loop_
_entity.id
_entity.type
_entity.pdbx_description
1 polymer ?
#
loop_
_entity_poly.entity_id
_entity_poly.type
_entity_poly.pdbx_seq_one_letter_code
_entity_poly.pdbx_strand_id
1 'polypeptide(L)'
;MPVPDALRTLSHDPAFWADYFFRAPADPDPDPAELRATFPIAGGYALVLDLDRQYGTYALGLRTPVSPEPIPMAWDDRSRWHPHGLLWPELDLVGRVVALDDPSLPHPGLPVALLCRFAPITPEDDAAAVRDLLGTALRSLRVPVPPDEQEPLFAYSPRVLTEDQVTDYLGVPGEGVAGTLRYAGSDVFPFDGLAELVRLARLRVARLAAEPWCTERVRALARVGDRAALLDALESAGCDHPTLLDALADPVAPAEAAWVVDVLAGGVPVPLPRDGSDQKRG
;
A
#
# COMPACT_ATOMS: atom_id res chain seq x y z
N MET A 1 0.20 16.76 8.07
CA MET A 1 -1.26 16.57 7.96
C MET A 1 -1.52 15.22 7.32
N PRO A 2 -2.53 14.46 7.76
CA PRO A 2 -2.93 13.21 7.09
C PRO A 2 -3.28 13.44 5.61
N VAL A 3 -3.58 12.38 4.86
CA VAL A 3 -3.92 12.44 3.43
C VAL A 3 -4.96 13.55 3.16
N PRO A 4 -4.63 14.58 2.35
CA PRO A 4 -5.54 15.70 2.08
C PRO A 4 -6.81 15.28 1.33
N ASP A 5 -7.93 15.94 1.60
CA ASP A 5 -9.21 15.66 0.92
C ASP A 5 -9.11 15.82 -0.60
N ALA A 6 -8.35 16.82 -1.07
CA ALA A 6 -8.10 17.01 -2.50
C ALA A 6 -7.45 15.78 -3.14
N LEU A 7 -6.52 15.11 -2.45
CA LEU A 7 -5.90 13.88 -2.95
C LEU A 7 -6.87 12.69 -2.89
N ARG A 8 -7.76 12.64 -1.89
CA ARG A 8 -8.82 11.61 -1.83
C ARG A 8 -9.79 11.78 -3.00
N THR A 9 -10.24 13.00 -3.28
CA THR A 9 -11.10 13.28 -4.44
C THR A 9 -10.42 12.90 -5.75
N LEU A 10 -9.16 13.31 -5.95
CA LEU A 10 -8.40 12.94 -7.15
C LEU A 10 -8.19 11.44 -7.28
N SER A 11 -8.08 10.70 -6.17
CA SER A 11 -7.90 9.24 -6.21
C SER A 11 -9.08 8.48 -6.82
N HIS A 12 -10.25 9.12 -6.95
CA HIS A 12 -11.39 8.56 -7.67
C HIS A 12 -11.42 8.93 -9.16
N ASP A 13 -10.55 9.84 -9.61
CA ASP A 13 -10.41 10.20 -11.02
C ASP A 13 -9.44 9.24 -11.72
N PRO A 14 -9.88 8.46 -12.71
CA PRO A 14 -8.97 7.61 -13.46
C PRO A 14 -7.87 8.37 -14.21
N ALA A 15 -8.13 9.63 -14.61
CA ALA A 15 -7.13 10.46 -15.28
C ALA A 15 -5.96 10.80 -14.35
N PHE A 16 -6.22 10.99 -13.05
CA PHE A 16 -5.17 11.15 -12.05
C PHE A 16 -4.23 9.94 -12.04
N TRP A 17 -4.76 8.71 -12.02
CA TRP A 17 -3.91 7.51 -12.00
C TRP A 17 -3.15 7.30 -13.31
N ALA A 18 -3.75 7.63 -14.46
CA ALA A 18 -3.08 7.55 -15.75
C ALA A 18 -1.91 8.55 -15.86
N ASP A 19 -2.09 9.79 -15.39
CA ASP A 19 -0.99 10.76 -15.27
C ASP A 19 0.03 10.30 -14.24
N TYR A 20 -0.42 9.84 -13.07
CA TYR A 20 0.43 9.35 -12.01
C TYR A 20 1.36 8.28 -12.54
N PHE A 21 0.88 7.21 -13.19
CA PHE A 21 1.76 6.11 -13.61
C PHE A 21 2.38 6.27 -15.01
N PHE A 22 1.68 6.75 -16.03
CA PHE A 22 2.04 6.43 -17.43
C PHE A 22 2.47 7.60 -18.31
N ARG A 23 2.92 8.73 -17.73
CA ARG A 23 3.29 9.93 -18.51
C ARG A 23 2.21 10.27 -19.56
N ALA A 24 0.94 10.15 -19.18
CA ALA A 24 -0.14 10.75 -19.97
C ALA A 24 0.22 12.23 -20.22
N PRO A 25 -0.24 12.85 -21.31
CA PRO A 25 0.02 14.27 -21.54
C PRO A 25 -0.39 15.02 -20.27
N ALA A 26 0.60 15.61 -19.58
CA ALA A 26 0.34 16.31 -18.34
C ALA A 26 -0.69 17.40 -18.63
N ASP A 27 -1.68 17.50 -17.76
CA ASP A 27 -2.51 18.70 -17.71
C ASP A 27 -1.56 19.90 -17.54
N PRO A 28 -1.56 20.89 -18.46
CA PRO A 28 -0.67 22.04 -18.33
C PRO A 28 -0.99 22.91 -17.11
N ASP A 29 -2.16 22.77 -16.50
CA ASP A 29 -2.59 23.53 -15.32
C ASP A 29 -3.35 22.62 -14.34
N PRO A 30 -2.67 21.63 -13.73
CA PRO A 30 -3.33 20.68 -12.85
C PRO A 30 -3.75 21.38 -11.55
N ASP A 31 -5.02 21.25 -11.18
CA ASP A 31 -5.52 21.72 -9.88
C ASP A 31 -5.83 20.54 -8.94
N PRO A 32 -5.29 20.51 -7.71
CA PRO A 32 -4.12 21.27 -7.25
C PRO A 32 -2.83 20.80 -7.93
N ALA A 33 -1.90 21.73 -8.12
CA ALA A 33 -0.60 21.47 -8.72
C ALA A 33 0.35 20.73 -7.77
N GLU A 34 0.30 21.09 -6.48
CA GLU A 34 1.13 20.49 -5.44
C GLU A 34 0.26 19.85 -4.35
N LEU A 35 0.62 18.63 -3.96
CA LEU A 35 -0.03 17.89 -2.89
C LEU A 35 1.01 17.25 -1.98
N ARG A 36 0.73 17.23 -0.68
CA ARG A 36 1.55 16.53 0.32
C ARG A 36 0.69 15.57 1.12
N ALA A 37 0.94 14.28 1.00
CA ALA A 37 0.35 13.25 1.83
C ALA A 37 1.32 12.86 2.96
N THR A 38 0.81 12.76 4.19
CA THR A 38 1.55 12.12 5.28
C THR A 38 0.82 10.84 5.67
N PHE A 39 1.59 9.78 5.87
CA PHE A 39 1.18 8.49 6.40
C PHE A 39 1.81 8.31 7.79
N PRO A 40 1.13 8.74 8.87
CA PRO A 40 1.63 8.57 10.24
C PRO A 40 1.70 7.09 10.61
N ILE A 41 2.71 6.73 11.42
CA ILE A 41 2.88 5.35 11.90
C ILE A 41 2.76 5.29 13.42
N ALA A 42 3.78 5.76 14.13
CA ALA A 42 3.78 5.81 15.60
C ALA A 42 4.97 6.62 16.10
N GLY A 43 4.85 7.14 17.33
CA GLY A 43 5.96 7.79 18.02
C GLY A 43 6.50 9.06 17.35
N GLY A 44 5.75 9.66 16.42
CA GLY A 44 6.18 10.82 15.62
C GLY A 44 6.81 10.47 14.27
N TYR A 45 6.97 9.18 13.95
CA TYR A 45 7.43 8.72 12.63
C TYR A 45 6.29 8.72 11.60
N ALA A 46 6.62 9.11 10.37
CA ALA A 46 5.69 9.06 9.24
C ALA A 46 6.43 8.96 7.90
N LEU A 47 5.78 8.37 6.90
CA LEU A 47 6.19 8.56 5.51
C LEU A 47 5.48 9.80 4.94
N VAL A 48 6.20 10.57 4.12
CA VAL A 48 5.70 11.80 3.52
C VAL A 48 5.90 11.72 2.02
N LEU A 49 4.81 11.85 1.28
CA LEU A 49 4.79 11.86 -0.17
C LEU A 49 4.46 13.27 -0.65
N ASP A 50 5.38 13.86 -1.40
CA ASP A 50 5.19 15.12 -2.11
C ASP A 50 4.91 14.82 -3.58
N LEU A 51 3.83 15.37 -4.09
CA LEU A 51 3.39 15.26 -5.48
C LEU A 51 3.39 16.66 -6.09
N ASP A 52 4.30 16.88 -7.02
CA ASP A 52 4.33 18.04 -7.89
C ASP A 52 3.82 17.61 -9.26
N ARG A 53 2.52 17.82 -9.49
CA ARG A 53 1.82 17.38 -10.71
C ARG A 53 2.13 18.28 -11.89
N GLN A 54 2.44 19.55 -11.65
CA GLN A 54 2.82 20.50 -12.68
C GLN A 54 4.13 20.10 -13.37
N TYR A 55 5.12 19.68 -12.59
CA TYR A 55 6.42 19.23 -13.10
C TYR A 55 6.54 17.70 -13.19
N GLY A 56 5.53 16.95 -12.75
CA GLY A 56 5.53 15.50 -12.74
C GLY A 56 6.61 14.90 -11.86
N THR A 57 6.94 15.57 -10.75
CA THR A 57 7.96 15.16 -9.79
C THR A 57 7.30 14.62 -8.52
N TYR A 58 7.78 13.48 -8.03
CA TYR A 58 7.26 12.83 -6.84
C TYR A 58 8.41 12.54 -5.88
N ALA A 59 8.27 12.89 -4.61
CA ALA A 59 9.31 12.66 -3.62
C ALA A 59 8.76 11.94 -2.39
N LEU A 60 9.50 10.92 -1.94
CA LEU A 60 9.24 10.20 -0.70
C LEU A 60 10.28 10.62 0.34
N GLY A 61 9.80 10.98 1.53
CA GLY A 61 10.65 11.30 2.68
C GLY A 61 10.18 10.64 3.97
N LEU A 62 11.12 10.50 4.89
CA LEU A 62 10.89 10.01 6.25
C LEU A 62 10.80 11.18 7.22
N ARG A 63 9.63 11.38 7.84
CA ARG A 63 9.53 12.27 9.00
C ARG A 63 9.92 11.50 10.27
N THR A 64 10.74 12.15 11.09
CA THR A 64 11.17 11.62 12.39
C THR A 64 10.63 12.49 13.52
N PRO A 65 10.64 12.01 14.78
CA PRO A 65 10.14 12.80 15.91
C PRO A 65 11.02 14.02 16.22
N VAL A 66 12.28 13.99 15.78
CA VAL A 66 13.30 15.01 16.06
C VAL A 66 13.36 16.11 14.98
N SER A 67 12.77 15.87 13.80
CA SER A 67 12.75 16.84 12.71
C SER A 67 11.37 16.89 12.05
N PRO A 68 10.74 18.09 11.94
CA PRO A 68 9.51 18.24 11.19
C PRO A 68 9.73 18.11 9.67
N GLU A 69 10.94 18.41 9.20
CA GLU A 69 11.32 18.29 7.79
C GLU A 69 11.60 16.81 7.45
N PRO A 70 10.93 16.23 6.43
CA PRO A 70 11.15 14.86 6.03
C PRO A 70 12.55 14.66 5.44
N ILE A 71 13.26 13.64 5.91
CA ILE A 71 14.55 13.22 5.36
C ILE A 71 14.30 12.53 4.02
N PRO A 72 14.90 12.98 2.89
CA PRO A 72 14.67 12.38 1.59
C PRO A 72 15.02 10.88 1.57
N MET A 73 14.13 10.07 0.98
CA MET A 73 14.34 8.63 0.77
C MET A 73 14.45 8.28 -0.71
N ALA A 74 13.62 8.89 -1.54
CA ALA A 74 13.51 8.56 -2.96
C ALA A 74 12.79 9.69 -3.71
N TRP A 75 13.06 9.84 -5.01
CA TRP A 75 12.34 10.76 -5.88
C TRP A 75 12.19 10.19 -7.29
N ASP A 76 11.08 10.50 -7.94
CA ASP A 76 10.78 10.17 -9.33
C ASP A 76 10.50 11.48 -10.07
N ASP A 77 11.42 11.90 -10.94
CA ASP A 77 11.28 13.07 -11.83
C ASP A 77 10.81 12.66 -13.23
N ARG A 78 10.21 11.47 -13.33
CA ARG A 78 9.88 10.73 -14.55
C ARG A 78 11.08 10.38 -15.41
N SER A 79 12.29 10.90 -15.19
CA SER A 79 13.48 10.70 -16.03
C SER A 79 14.39 9.57 -15.53
N ARG A 80 14.36 9.28 -14.22
CA ARG A 80 15.09 8.16 -13.59
C ARG A 80 14.11 7.07 -13.16
N TRP A 81 14.27 5.86 -13.70
CA TRP A 81 13.32 4.77 -13.50
C TRP A 81 13.45 4.10 -12.13
N HIS A 82 12.32 3.96 -11.45
CA HIS A 82 12.04 3.22 -10.20
C HIS A 82 12.95 3.54 -9.01
N PRO A 83 12.75 4.69 -8.35
CA PRO A 83 13.53 5.02 -7.17
C PRO A 83 13.18 4.06 -6.02
N HIS A 84 14.10 3.14 -5.72
CA HIS A 84 13.91 2.15 -4.68
C HIS A 84 14.06 2.78 -3.29
N GLY A 85 12.93 3.14 -2.67
CA GLY A 85 12.85 3.70 -1.32
C GLY A 85 12.27 2.72 -0.29
N LEU A 86 11.34 1.85 -0.70
CA LEU A 86 10.63 0.90 0.15
C LEU A 86 10.75 -0.53 -0.39
N LEU A 87 10.70 -1.51 0.52
CA LEU A 87 10.42 -2.90 0.17
C LEU A 87 8.90 -3.15 0.21
N TRP A 88 8.41 -4.11 -0.58
CA TRP A 88 6.99 -4.47 -0.59
C TRP A 88 6.41 -4.84 0.80
N PRO A 89 7.10 -5.64 1.65
CA PRO A 89 6.62 -5.90 3.00
C PRO A 89 6.59 -4.67 3.92
N GLU A 90 7.44 -3.67 3.67
CA GLU A 90 7.42 -2.40 4.42
C GLU A 90 6.23 -1.55 4.00
N LEU A 91 5.96 -1.48 2.69
CA LEU A 91 4.80 -0.81 2.12
C LEU A 91 3.49 -1.41 2.62
N ASP A 92 3.36 -2.74 2.55
CA ASP A 92 2.19 -3.47 3.05
C ASP A 92 1.92 -3.15 4.52
N LEU A 93 2.95 -3.22 5.35
CA LEU A 93 2.87 -2.92 6.78
C LEU A 93 2.47 -1.47 7.05
N VAL A 94 3.00 -0.51 6.31
CA VAL A 94 2.59 0.91 6.38
C VAL A 94 1.11 1.05 6.07
N GLY A 95 0.63 0.40 5.00
CA GLY A 95 -0.78 0.41 4.62
C GLY A 95 -1.69 -0.11 5.73
N ARG A 96 -1.33 -1.24 6.36
CA ARG A 96 -2.06 -1.81 7.51
C ARG A 96 -2.16 -0.82 8.66
N VAL A 97 -1.04 -0.20 9.06
CA VAL A 97 -1.04 0.76 10.18
C VAL A 97 -1.89 1.99 9.88
N VAL A 98 -1.78 2.53 8.65
CA VAL A 98 -2.60 3.68 8.24
C VAL A 98 -4.08 3.34 8.31
N ALA A 99 -4.49 2.17 7.82
CA ALA A 99 -5.89 1.75 7.86
C ALA A 99 -6.42 1.54 9.30
N LEU A 100 -5.55 1.11 10.22
CA LEU A 100 -5.91 0.97 11.63
C LEU A 100 -6.15 2.31 12.32
N ASP A 101 -5.36 3.33 11.98
CA ASP A 101 -5.45 4.64 12.60
C ASP A 101 -6.43 5.59 11.87
N ASP A 102 -6.70 5.34 10.58
CA ASP A 102 -7.68 6.05 9.75
C ASP A 102 -8.53 5.05 8.92
N PRO A 103 -9.71 4.66 9.43
CA PRO A 103 -10.60 3.72 8.74
C PRO A 103 -11.11 4.20 7.38
N SER A 104 -11.01 5.50 7.07
CA SER A 104 -11.35 6.04 5.74
C SER A 104 -10.31 5.71 4.66
N LEU A 105 -9.19 5.11 5.06
CA LEU A 105 -8.11 4.66 4.19
C LEU A 105 -7.96 3.13 4.32
N PRO A 106 -8.84 2.32 3.70
CA PRO A 106 -8.80 0.87 3.83
C PRO A 106 -7.47 0.30 3.30
N HIS A 107 -7.16 -0.91 3.75
CA HIS A 107 -5.98 -1.64 3.32
C HIS A 107 -6.35 -3.01 2.74
N PRO A 108 -5.83 -3.36 1.55
CA PRO A 108 -5.00 -2.53 0.65
C PRO A 108 -5.81 -1.39 0.02
N GLY A 109 -5.21 -0.21 -0.14
CA GLY A 109 -5.94 0.95 -0.68
C GLY A 109 -5.05 2.14 -1.04
N LEU A 110 -5.55 3.37 -0.89
CA LEU A 110 -4.89 4.60 -1.35
C LEU A 110 -3.41 4.71 -0.95
N PRO A 111 -3.01 4.41 0.31
CA PRO A 111 -1.59 4.44 0.69
C PRO A 111 -0.72 3.49 -0.13
N VAL A 112 -1.21 2.27 -0.38
CA VAL A 112 -0.49 1.25 -1.16
C VAL A 112 -0.39 1.67 -2.62
N ALA A 113 -1.49 2.15 -3.21
CA ALA A 113 -1.55 2.59 -4.59
C ALA A 113 -0.64 3.80 -4.89
N LEU A 114 -0.48 4.73 -3.95
CA LEU A 114 0.43 5.86 -4.11
C LEU A 114 1.89 5.44 -3.92
N LEU A 115 2.20 4.75 -2.82
CA LEU A 115 3.58 4.50 -2.42
C LEU A 115 4.25 3.36 -3.20
N CYS A 116 3.51 2.54 -3.95
CA CYS A 116 4.08 1.48 -4.80
C CYS A 116 5.08 2.01 -5.83
N ARG A 117 4.95 3.27 -6.25
CA ARG A 117 5.93 3.99 -7.09
C ARG A 117 7.36 3.92 -6.55
N PHE A 118 7.53 3.82 -5.23
CA PHE A 118 8.83 3.78 -4.55
C PHE A 118 9.24 2.37 -4.08
N ALA A 119 8.47 1.35 -4.46
CA ALA A 119 8.69 -0.05 -4.15
C ALA A 119 8.77 -0.86 -5.46
N PRO A 120 9.90 -0.81 -6.20
CA PRO A 120 10.07 -1.63 -7.39
C PRO A 120 9.93 -3.11 -7.08
N ILE A 121 9.46 -3.89 -8.06
CA ILE A 121 9.47 -5.35 -7.98
C ILE A 121 10.88 -5.82 -8.29
N THR A 122 11.50 -6.44 -7.29
CA THR A 122 12.85 -7.01 -7.35
C THR A 122 12.79 -8.52 -7.62
N PRO A 123 13.89 -9.14 -8.10
CA PRO A 123 13.94 -10.59 -8.26
C PRO A 123 13.68 -11.40 -6.98
N GLU A 124 13.87 -10.78 -5.82
CA GLU A 124 13.63 -11.39 -4.51
C GLU A 124 12.15 -11.46 -4.13
N ASP A 125 11.31 -10.61 -4.74
CA ASP A 125 9.89 -10.47 -4.44
C ASP A 125 9.04 -11.57 -5.08
N ASP A 126 7.92 -11.92 -4.42
CA ASP A 126 6.86 -12.68 -5.06
C ASP A 126 6.00 -11.74 -5.93
N ALA A 127 6.29 -11.73 -7.23
CA ALA A 127 5.60 -10.87 -8.18
C ALA A 127 4.09 -11.16 -8.32
N ALA A 128 3.62 -12.37 -8.00
CA ALA A 128 2.18 -12.67 -8.03
C ALA A 128 1.50 -12.05 -6.81
N ALA A 129 2.07 -12.21 -5.62
CA ALA A 129 1.52 -11.64 -4.41
C ALA A 129 1.56 -10.09 -4.41
N VAL A 130 2.61 -9.50 -4.99
CA VAL A 130 2.66 -8.05 -5.23
C VAL A 130 1.56 -7.59 -6.17
N ARG A 131 1.32 -8.33 -7.27
CA ARG A 131 0.23 -8.05 -8.21
C ARG A 131 -1.12 -8.08 -7.51
N ASP A 132 -1.37 -9.09 -6.69
CA ASP A 132 -2.64 -9.24 -5.97
C ASP A 132 -2.87 -8.09 -4.96
N LEU A 133 -1.81 -7.70 -4.24
CA LEU A 133 -1.84 -6.58 -3.29
C LEU A 133 -2.14 -5.26 -4.00
N LEU A 134 -1.40 -4.96 -5.06
CA LEU A 134 -1.54 -3.72 -5.83
C LEU A 134 -2.88 -3.68 -6.58
N GLY A 135 -3.28 -4.80 -7.17
CA GLY A 135 -4.55 -4.96 -7.85
C GLY A 135 -5.73 -4.72 -6.92
N THR A 136 -5.69 -5.30 -5.72
CA THR A 136 -6.66 -5.01 -4.67
C THR A 136 -6.66 -3.53 -4.29
N ALA A 137 -5.49 -2.93 -4.07
CA ALA A 137 -5.40 -1.52 -3.72
C ALA A 137 -6.05 -0.63 -4.78
N LEU A 138 -5.79 -0.87 -6.06
CA LEU A 138 -6.39 -0.10 -7.16
C LEU A 138 -7.90 -0.37 -7.31
N ARG A 139 -8.36 -1.59 -7.06
CA ARG A 139 -9.80 -1.92 -7.07
C ARG A 139 -10.57 -1.25 -5.94
N SER A 140 -9.99 -1.16 -4.74
CA SER A 140 -10.62 -0.47 -3.59
C SER A 140 -10.90 1.02 -3.84
N LEU A 141 -10.19 1.63 -4.80
CA LEU A 141 -10.34 3.04 -5.16
C LEU A 141 -11.41 3.30 -6.22
N ARG A 142 -11.90 2.25 -6.88
CA ARG A 142 -12.91 2.37 -7.93
C ARG A 142 -14.27 2.67 -7.29
N VAL A 143 -14.93 3.70 -7.79
CA VAL A 143 -16.36 3.92 -7.51
C VAL A 143 -17.14 2.79 -8.18
N PRO A 144 -18.09 2.11 -7.50
CA PRO A 144 -18.95 1.11 -8.14
C PRO A 144 -19.73 1.77 -9.28
N VAL A 145 -19.49 1.30 -10.51
CA VAL A 145 -20.27 1.70 -11.68
C VAL A 145 -21.43 0.71 -11.84
N PRO A 146 -22.68 1.16 -12.01
CA PRO A 146 -23.82 0.30 -12.26
C PRO A 146 -23.58 -0.68 -13.43
N PRO A 147 -24.08 -1.94 -13.36
CA PRO A 147 -23.80 -2.98 -14.35
C PRO A 147 -24.18 -2.60 -15.80
N ASP A 148 -25.14 -1.69 -15.93
CA ASP A 148 -25.73 -1.16 -17.15
C ASP A 148 -24.87 -0.10 -17.87
N GLU A 149 -23.82 0.41 -17.20
CA GLU A 149 -22.82 1.31 -17.80
C GLU A 149 -21.45 0.62 -18.00
N GLN A 150 -21.38 -0.70 -17.82
CA GLN A 150 -20.20 -1.51 -18.10
C GLN A 150 -20.04 -1.74 -19.62
N GLU A 151 -19.76 -0.67 -20.38
CA GLU A 151 -19.29 -0.84 -21.76
C GLU A 151 -17.93 -1.57 -21.79
N PRO A 152 -17.58 -2.27 -22.89
CA PRO A 152 -16.33 -3.02 -22.99
C PRO A 152 -15.13 -2.05 -22.92
N LEU A 153 -14.56 -1.93 -21.73
CA LEU A 153 -13.42 -1.09 -21.37
C LEU A 153 -12.10 -1.63 -21.95
N PHE A 154 -12.01 -1.83 -23.26
CA PHE A 154 -10.75 -2.20 -23.90
C PHE A 154 -10.64 -1.61 -25.30
N ALA A 155 -9.77 -0.61 -25.41
CA ALA A 155 -8.81 -0.55 -26.52
C ALA A 155 -7.71 0.48 -26.23
N TYR A 156 -8.03 1.74 -25.94
CA TYR A 156 -7.01 2.80 -25.75
C TYR A 156 -7.58 3.98 -24.95
N SER A 157 -8.31 3.71 -23.87
CA SER A 157 -8.81 4.77 -22.99
C SER A 157 -7.91 4.89 -21.76
N PRO A 158 -7.35 6.06 -21.42
CA PRO A 158 -6.56 6.29 -20.21
C PRO A 158 -7.41 6.22 -18.92
N ARG A 159 -8.55 5.53 -18.94
CA ARG A 159 -9.59 5.60 -17.90
C ARG A 159 -9.77 4.34 -17.06
N VAL A 160 -9.07 3.25 -17.33
CA VAL A 160 -8.98 2.12 -16.39
C VAL A 160 -7.63 1.47 -16.56
N LEU A 161 -6.72 1.72 -15.61
CA LEU A 161 -5.45 1.00 -15.56
C LEU A 161 -5.73 -0.47 -15.25
N THR A 162 -5.11 -1.38 -16.00
CA THR A 162 -5.09 -2.79 -15.61
C THR A 162 -3.97 -3.04 -14.60
N GLU A 163 -4.19 -4.01 -13.71
CA GLU A 163 -3.22 -4.40 -12.67
C GLU A 163 -1.89 -4.83 -13.30
N ASP A 164 -1.96 -5.51 -14.46
CA ASP A 164 -0.80 -5.93 -15.25
C ASP A 164 0.02 -4.75 -15.77
N GLN A 165 -0.63 -3.69 -16.27
CA GLN A 165 0.08 -2.51 -16.78
C GLN A 165 0.89 -1.81 -15.68
N VAL A 166 0.31 -1.64 -14.49
CA VAL A 166 1.00 -0.99 -13.36
C VAL A 166 2.13 -1.88 -12.84
N THR A 167 1.93 -3.19 -12.85
CA THR A 167 2.97 -4.13 -12.41
C THR A 167 4.14 -4.19 -13.39
N ASP A 168 3.86 -4.24 -14.69
CA ASP A 168 4.88 -4.14 -15.74
C ASP A 168 5.64 -2.82 -15.64
N TYR A 169 4.94 -1.74 -15.28
CA TYR A 169 5.57 -0.45 -14.97
C TYR A 169 6.48 -0.51 -13.74
N LEU A 170 6.21 -1.34 -12.73
CA LEU A 170 7.04 -1.44 -11.52
C LEU A 170 8.15 -2.49 -11.61
N GLY A 171 8.15 -3.33 -12.66
CA GLY A 171 9.14 -4.36 -12.90
C GLY A 171 10.44 -3.81 -13.49
N VAL A 172 11.59 -4.26 -12.95
CA VAL A 172 12.92 -3.88 -13.49
C VAL A 172 13.32 -4.79 -14.64
N PRO A 173 13.59 -4.28 -15.87
CA PRO A 173 14.28 -5.05 -16.89
C PRO A 173 15.80 -4.98 -16.66
N GLY A 174 16.36 -5.92 -15.89
CA GLY A 174 17.79 -6.30 -15.89
C GLY A 174 18.84 -5.28 -15.42
N GLU A 175 19.63 -5.72 -14.42
CA GLU A 175 20.86 -5.13 -13.84
C GLU A 175 21.00 -3.60 -13.71
N GLY A 176 20.96 -3.17 -12.43
CA GLY A 176 21.36 -1.84 -11.99
C GLY A 176 20.15 -0.98 -11.63
N VAL A 177 19.84 -0.87 -10.34
CA VAL A 177 18.86 0.09 -9.81
C VAL A 177 19.46 1.49 -9.93
N ALA A 178 19.61 1.99 -11.16
CA ALA A 178 20.21 3.28 -11.44
C ALA A 178 19.37 4.37 -10.75
N GLY A 179 19.96 5.05 -9.77
CA GLY A 179 19.30 6.16 -9.07
C GLY A 179 18.65 5.81 -7.72
N THR A 180 18.82 4.60 -7.17
CA THR A 180 18.41 4.36 -5.78
C THR A 180 19.35 5.04 -4.78
N LEU A 181 18.76 5.63 -3.73
CA LEU A 181 19.49 6.03 -2.53
C LEU A 181 19.71 4.86 -1.56
N ARG A 182 18.93 3.78 -1.69
CA ARG A 182 18.87 2.64 -0.77
C ARG A 182 19.87 1.54 -1.18
N TYR A 183 21.14 1.80 -0.98
CA TYR A 183 22.21 0.80 -1.17
C TYR A 183 23.13 0.74 0.06
N ALA A 184 23.80 -0.40 0.22
CA ALA A 184 24.75 -0.60 1.32
C ALA A 184 25.90 0.41 1.22
N GLY A 185 26.05 1.26 2.25
CA GLY A 185 27.05 2.32 2.28
C GLY A 185 26.54 3.70 1.86
N SER A 186 25.25 3.85 1.53
CA SER A 186 24.63 5.17 1.38
C SER A 186 24.63 5.91 2.72
N ASP A 187 25.20 7.11 2.73
CA ASP A 187 25.26 8.04 3.86
C ASP A 187 24.06 8.99 3.92
N VAL A 188 23.33 9.11 2.80
CA VAL A 188 22.15 9.98 2.67
C VAL A 188 20.84 9.25 2.98
N PHE A 189 20.77 7.93 2.84
CA PHE A 189 19.54 7.19 3.06
C PHE A 189 19.31 6.92 4.56
N PRO A 190 18.11 7.21 5.10
CA PRO A 190 17.86 7.15 6.55
C PRO A 190 17.56 5.73 7.04
N PHE A 191 18.53 4.81 6.95
CA PHE A 191 18.35 3.40 7.33
C PHE A 191 17.85 3.22 8.77
N ASP A 192 18.48 3.89 9.74
CA ASP A 192 18.10 3.75 11.16
C ASP A 192 16.68 4.25 11.42
N GLY A 193 16.33 5.39 10.82
CA GLY A 193 15.00 5.96 10.95
C GLY A 193 13.92 5.08 10.30
N LEU A 194 14.19 4.52 9.12
CA LEU A 194 13.27 3.59 8.47
C LEU A 194 13.12 2.29 9.26
N ALA A 195 14.22 1.74 9.77
CA ALA A 195 14.20 0.53 10.59
C ALA A 195 13.37 0.73 11.87
N GLU A 196 13.48 1.89 12.51
CA GLU A 196 12.68 2.25 13.68
C GLU A 196 11.20 2.44 13.33
N LEU A 197 10.89 3.11 12.21
CA LEU A 197 9.51 3.22 11.71
C LEU A 197 8.89 1.83 11.49
N VAL A 198 9.60 0.93 10.80
CA VAL A 198 9.13 -0.45 10.53
C VAL A 198 8.95 -1.23 11.83
N ARG A 199 9.88 -1.09 12.79
CA ARG A 199 9.76 -1.73 14.11
C ARG A 199 8.51 -1.27 14.84
N LEU A 200 8.24 0.04 14.85
CA LEU A 200 7.06 0.62 15.48
C LEU A 200 5.77 0.21 14.78
N ALA A 201 5.77 0.14 13.44
CA ALA A 201 4.64 -0.34 12.66
C ALA A 201 4.30 -1.81 13.01
N ARG A 202 5.31 -2.69 13.10
CA ARG A 202 5.12 -4.08 13.52
C ARG A 202 4.52 -4.17 14.92
N LEU A 203 5.02 -3.35 15.86
CA LEU A 203 4.45 -3.30 17.22
C LEU A 203 3.01 -2.82 17.22
N ARG A 204 2.65 -1.83 16.39
CA ARG A 204 1.28 -1.33 16.29
C ARG A 204 0.32 -2.42 15.82
N VAL A 205 0.68 -3.15 14.76
CA VAL A 205 -0.13 -4.27 14.25
C VAL A 205 -0.19 -5.41 15.27
N ALA A 206 0.93 -5.78 15.87
CA ALA A 206 0.99 -6.87 16.85
C ALA A 206 0.15 -6.62 18.12
N ARG A 207 -0.11 -5.34 18.47
CA ARG A 207 -1.00 -5.00 19.60
C ARG A 207 -2.43 -5.47 19.41
N LEU A 208 -2.91 -5.62 18.17
CA LEU A 208 -4.26 -6.17 17.91
C LEU A 208 -4.43 -7.57 18.51
N ALA A 209 -3.38 -8.39 18.43
CA ALA A 209 -3.40 -9.74 19.00
C ALA A 209 -3.43 -9.75 20.55
N ALA A 210 -3.13 -8.62 21.18
CA ALA A 210 -3.14 -8.43 22.64
C ALA A 210 -4.42 -7.73 23.15
N GLU A 211 -5.31 -7.31 22.25
CA GLU A 211 -6.56 -6.68 22.65
C GLU A 211 -7.49 -7.67 23.39
N PRO A 212 -8.31 -7.21 24.35
CA PRO A 212 -9.17 -8.07 25.14
C PRO A 212 -10.15 -8.91 24.31
N TRP A 213 -10.61 -8.38 23.18
CA TRP A 213 -11.52 -9.07 22.25
C TRP A 213 -10.81 -10.14 21.40
N CYS A 214 -9.46 -10.14 21.34
CA CYS A 214 -8.69 -11.16 20.65
C CYS A 214 -8.58 -12.44 21.51
N THR A 215 -9.71 -13.13 21.67
CA THR A 215 -9.82 -14.36 22.45
C THR A 215 -9.24 -15.57 21.72
N GLU A 216 -9.02 -16.70 22.40
CA GLU A 216 -8.57 -17.92 21.72
C GLU A 216 -9.57 -18.42 20.66
N ARG A 217 -10.87 -18.16 20.86
CA ARG A 217 -11.89 -18.45 19.85
C ARG A 217 -11.65 -17.64 18.56
N VAL A 218 -11.38 -16.35 18.69
CA VAL A 218 -11.07 -15.47 17.55
C VAL A 218 -9.81 -15.97 16.83
N ARG A 219 -8.73 -16.29 17.56
CA ARG A 219 -7.50 -16.83 16.95
C ARG A 219 -7.71 -18.16 16.25
N ALA A 220 -8.48 -19.07 16.85
CA ALA A 220 -8.80 -20.36 16.24
C ALA A 220 -9.58 -20.20 14.94
N LEU A 221 -10.59 -19.31 14.91
CA LEU A 221 -11.38 -19.04 13.71
C LEU A 221 -10.56 -18.35 12.62
N ALA A 222 -9.68 -17.42 12.99
CA ALA A 222 -8.74 -16.82 12.05
C ALA A 222 -7.85 -17.87 11.37
N ARG A 223 -7.29 -18.83 12.13
CA ARG A 223 -6.48 -19.92 11.55
C ARG A 223 -7.25 -20.84 10.60
N VAL A 224 -8.57 -20.97 10.80
CA VAL A 224 -9.45 -21.76 9.92
C VAL A 224 -9.83 -20.99 8.65
N GLY A 225 -9.81 -19.66 8.70
CA GLY A 225 -10.16 -18.80 7.56
C GLY A 225 -11.66 -18.68 7.31
N ASP A 226 -12.51 -19.07 8.27
CA ASP A 226 -13.97 -18.85 8.17
C ASP A 226 -14.29 -17.39 8.51
N ARG A 227 -14.42 -16.56 7.46
CA ARG A 227 -14.62 -15.11 7.57
C ARG A 227 -15.89 -14.74 8.32
N ALA A 228 -17.00 -15.41 8.03
CA ALA A 228 -18.29 -15.11 8.65
C ALA A 228 -18.28 -15.47 10.14
N ALA A 229 -17.77 -16.66 10.47
CA ALA A 229 -17.64 -17.06 11.87
C ALA A 229 -16.65 -16.18 12.64
N LEU A 230 -15.57 -15.72 11.99
CA LEU A 230 -14.60 -14.80 12.58
C LEU A 230 -15.23 -13.44 12.89
N LEU A 231 -16.02 -12.87 11.96
CA LEU A 231 -16.74 -11.62 12.17
C LEU A 231 -17.70 -11.72 13.37
N ASP A 232 -18.56 -12.75 13.40
CA ASP A 232 -19.48 -12.99 14.51
C ASP A 232 -18.75 -13.12 15.86
N ALA A 233 -17.58 -13.78 15.85
CA ALA A 233 -16.77 -13.97 17.05
C ALA A 233 -16.11 -12.66 17.53
N LEU A 234 -15.69 -11.79 16.61
CA LEU A 234 -15.15 -10.47 16.93
C LEU A 234 -16.23 -9.58 17.54
N GLU A 235 -17.40 -9.50 16.91
CA GLU A 235 -18.54 -8.73 17.43
C GLU A 235 -18.98 -9.23 18.81
N SER A 236 -19.09 -10.55 18.99
CA SER A 236 -19.44 -11.17 20.27
C SER A 236 -18.39 -10.92 21.36
N ALA A 237 -17.12 -10.77 20.99
CA ALA A 237 -16.03 -10.46 21.90
C ALA A 237 -15.93 -8.95 22.23
N GLY A 238 -16.79 -8.12 21.63
CA GLY A 238 -16.82 -6.68 21.84
C GLY A 238 -15.77 -5.91 21.04
N CYS A 239 -15.29 -6.48 19.92
CA CYS A 239 -14.47 -5.72 18.97
C CYS A 239 -15.32 -4.65 18.28
N ASP A 240 -14.88 -3.41 18.35
CA ASP A 240 -15.52 -2.24 17.73
C ASP A 240 -14.64 -1.55 16.68
N HIS A 241 -13.53 -2.18 16.28
CA HIS A 241 -12.58 -1.60 15.35
C HIS A 241 -13.14 -1.63 13.91
N PRO A 242 -13.53 -0.48 13.32
CA PRO A 242 -14.26 -0.45 12.05
C PRO A 242 -13.47 -1.09 10.91
N THR A 243 -12.17 -0.76 10.78
CA THR A 243 -11.29 -1.35 9.75
C THR A 243 -11.26 -2.88 9.76
N LEU A 244 -11.34 -3.52 10.93
CA LEU A 244 -11.31 -4.98 11.03
C LEU A 244 -12.67 -5.59 10.68
N LEU A 245 -13.75 -4.96 11.14
CA LEU A 245 -15.11 -5.41 10.90
C LEU A 245 -15.49 -5.25 9.42
N ASP A 246 -15.22 -4.09 8.83
CA ASP A 246 -15.54 -3.78 7.43
C ASP A 246 -14.82 -4.73 6.47
N ALA A 247 -13.53 -4.97 6.70
CA ALA A 247 -12.73 -5.87 5.87
C ALA A 247 -13.18 -7.34 5.93
N LEU A 248 -13.90 -7.74 6.98
CA LEU A 248 -14.46 -9.09 7.10
C LEU A 248 -15.92 -9.16 6.62
N ALA A 249 -16.69 -8.09 6.78
CA ALA A 249 -18.10 -8.04 6.42
C ALA A 249 -18.29 -8.03 4.89
N ASP A 250 -17.68 -7.07 4.21
CA ASP A 250 -17.87 -6.86 2.77
C ASP A 250 -16.56 -6.43 2.07
N PRO A 251 -15.56 -7.32 2.00
CA PRO A 251 -14.29 -6.98 1.38
C PRO A 251 -14.43 -6.81 -0.13
N VAL A 252 -13.83 -5.75 -0.67
CA VAL A 252 -13.77 -5.50 -2.12
C VAL A 252 -12.92 -6.56 -2.82
N ALA A 253 -11.93 -7.12 -2.12
CA ALA A 253 -11.13 -8.25 -2.59
C ALA A 253 -10.66 -9.15 -1.45
N PRO A 254 -10.29 -10.42 -1.72
CA PRO A 254 -9.80 -11.34 -0.70
C PRO A 254 -8.64 -10.81 0.16
N ALA A 255 -7.76 -9.97 -0.41
CA ALA A 255 -6.61 -9.43 0.32
C ALA A 255 -6.99 -8.47 1.47
N GLU A 256 -8.15 -7.80 1.40
CA GLU A 256 -8.65 -6.97 2.51
C GLU A 256 -8.99 -7.81 3.73
N ALA A 257 -9.61 -8.98 3.55
CA ALA A 257 -9.87 -9.90 4.66
C ALA A 257 -8.60 -10.66 5.09
N ALA A 258 -7.72 -11.00 4.15
CA ALA A 258 -6.56 -11.85 4.39
C ALA A 258 -5.59 -11.25 5.42
N TRP A 259 -5.29 -9.95 5.33
CA TRP A 259 -4.36 -9.33 6.27
C TRP A 259 -4.91 -9.32 7.71
N VAL A 260 -6.24 -9.14 7.88
CA VAL A 260 -6.90 -9.21 9.19
C VAL A 260 -6.78 -10.62 9.74
N VAL A 261 -7.07 -11.62 8.92
CA VAL A 261 -6.94 -13.03 9.28
C VAL A 261 -5.50 -13.37 9.71
N ASP A 262 -4.49 -12.95 8.95
CA ASP A 262 -3.08 -13.21 9.24
C ASP A 262 -2.67 -12.64 10.61
N VAL A 263 -3.05 -11.38 10.87
CA VAL A 263 -2.72 -10.69 12.12
C VAL A 263 -3.38 -11.38 13.31
N LEU A 264 -4.67 -11.74 13.19
CA LEU A 264 -5.43 -12.36 14.28
C LEU A 264 -5.05 -13.83 14.51
N ALA A 265 -4.60 -14.54 13.48
CA ALA A 265 -4.09 -15.90 13.61
C ALA A 265 -2.78 -15.97 14.42
N GLY A 266 -2.12 -14.82 14.62
CA GLY A 266 -0.79 -14.72 15.24
C GLY A 266 0.34 -15.01 14.26
N GLY A 267 0.06 -14.92 12.95
CA GLY A 267 1.13 -14.92 11.95
C GLY A 267 2.01 -13.70 12.17
N VAL A 268 3.33 -13.92 12.35
CA VAL A 268 4.29 -12.87 11.97
C VAL A 268 3.98 -12.54 10.52
N PRO A 269 3.89 -11.27 10.08
CA PRO A 269 3.68 -10.93 8.68
C PRO A 269 4.66 -11.75 7.84
N VAL A 270 4.13 -12.78 7.18
CA VAL A 270 4.96 -13.72 6.45
C VAL A 270 5.44 -12.94 5.23
N PRO A 271 6.75 -12.91 4.92
CA PRO A 271 7.16 -12.42 3.60
C PRO A 271 6.34 -13.16 2.57
N LEU A 272 5.70 -12.42 1.66
CA LEU A 272 4.68 -12.93 0.74
C LEU A 272 5.04 -14.35 0.25
N PRO A 273 4.16 -15.35 0.43
CA PRO A 273 4.53 -16.75 0.27
C PRO A 273 4.97 -17.01 -1.17
N ARG A 274 6.24 -17.41 -1.35
CA ARG A 274 6.75 -17.89 -2.63
C ARG A 274 5.89 -19.06 -3.10
N ASP A 275 5.25 -18.90 -4.25
CA ASP A 275 4.48 -20.02 -4.81
C ASP A 275 5.41 -21.20 -5.09
N GLY A 276 5.12 -22.33 -4.45
CA GLY A 276 5.86 -23.58 -4.54
C GLY A 276 5.58 -24.29 -5.86
N SER A 277 5.87 -23.64 -6.98
CA SER A 277 5.85 -24.25 -8.31
C SER A 277 7.21 -24.84 -8.66
N ASP A 278 7.76 -25.63 -7.75
CA ASP A 278 8.88 -26.53 -8.05
C ASP A 278 8.48 -27.97 -7.73
N GLN A 279 7.47 -28.46 -8.46
CA GLN A 279 7.15 -29.88 -8.49
C GLN A 279 6.60 -30.33 -9.84
N LYS A 280 7.51 -30.61 -10.78
CA LYS A 280 7.64 -31.88 -11.53
C LYS A 280 8.39 -31.64 -12.84
N ARG A 281 9.70 -31.90 -12.83
CA ARG A 281 10.38 -32.57 -13.95
C ARG A 281 10.94 -33.88 -13.42
N GLY A 282 10.17 -34.94 -13.65
CA GLY A 282 10.66 -36.31 -13.80
C GLY A 282 10.53 -36.67 -15.27
#